data_AF-A0A1H2R9E7-F1
#
_entry.id   AF-A0A1H2R9E7-F1
#
_cell.length_a   1.000
_cell.length_b   1.000
_cell.length_c   1.000
_cell.angle_alpha   90.00
_cell.angle_beta   90.00
_cell.angle_gamma   90.00
#
_symmetry.space_group_name_H-M   'P 1'
#
loop_
_entity.id
_entity.type
_entity.pdbx_description
1 polymer ?
#
loop_
_entity_poly.entity_id
_entity_poly.type
_entity_poly.pdbx_seq_one_letter_code
_entity_poly.pdbx_strand_id
1 'polypeptide(L)' 'MSTRTLEQKALSLLQAVEKAGKSVASVAIEGRKIELVLSSGENVDEFERIDMRHGKT' A
#
# COMPACT_ATOMS: atom_id res chain seq x y z
N MET A 1 -8.88 3.51 29.93
CA MET A 1 -8.01 2.75 29.00
C MET A 1 -8.90 2.21 27.89
N SER A 2 -8.98 2.90 26.75
CA SER A 2 -9.85 2.46 25.66
C SER A 2 -9.36 1.12 25.14
N THR A 3 -10.17 0.08 25.33
CA THR A 3 -10.02 -1.22 24.67
C THR A 3 -10.09 -0.96 23.17
N ARG A 4 -8.94 -0.68 22.55
CA ARG A 4 -8.88 -0.44 21.09
C ARG A 4 -9.50 -1.66 20.43
N THR A 5 -10.59 -1.43 19.72
CA THR A 5 -11.29 -2.48 19.01
C THR A 5 -10.37 -3.03 17.93
N LEU A 6 -10.62 -4.25 17.47
CA LEU A 6 -9.74 -4.90 16.51
C LEU A 6 -9.67 -4.11 15.19
N GLU A 7 -10.76 -3.42 14.85
CA GLU A 7 -10.90 -2.49 13.74
C GLU A 7 -9.96 -1.29 13.89
N GLN A 8 -9.83 -0.72 15.09
CA GLN A 8 -8.89 0.39 15.35
C GLN A 8 -7.43 -0.07 15.20
N LYS A 9 -7.13 -1.32 15.56
CA LYS A 9 -5.80 -1.91 15.32
C LYS A 9 -5.56 -2.15 13.83
N ALA A 10 -6.55 -2.68 13.11
CA ALA A 10 -6.47 -2.87 11.66
C ALA A 10 -6.24 -1.55 10.92
N LEU A 11 -6.97 -0.50 11.31
CA LEU A 11 -6.80 0.84 10.74
C LEU A 11 -5.39 1.41 11.02
N SER A 12 -4.88 1.21 12.24
CA SER A 12 -3.52 1.66 12.59
C SER A 12 -2.45 0.94 11.77
N LEU A 13 -2.64 -0.37 11.51
CA LEU A 13 -1.73 -1.16 10.68
C LEU A 13 -1.78 -0.75 9.21
N LEU A 14 -2.97 -0.52 8.66
CA LEU A 14 -3.16 0.00 7.30
C LEU A 14 -2.37 1.30 7.12
N GLN A 15 -2.58 2.28 8.01
CA GLN A 15 -1.89 3.56 7.96
C GLN A 15 -0.37 3.43 8.06
N ALA A 16 0.13 2.49 8.88
CA ALA A 16 1.56 2.25 9.00
C ALA A 16 2.17 1.68 7.70
N VAL A 17 1.45 0.76 7.04
CA VAL A 17 1.88 0.16 5.77
C VAL A 17 1.86 1.17 4.64
N GLU A 18 0.81 1.99 4.54
CA GLU A 18 0.71 3.05 3.52
C GLU A 18 1.78 4.13 3.71
N LYS A 19 2.05 4.55 4.96
CA LYS A 19 3.14 5.48 5.26
C LYS A 19 4.52 4.93 4.92
N ALA A 20 4.68 3.60 4.89
CA ALA A 20 5.90 2.94 4.44
C ALA A 20 6.00 2.86 2.90
N GLY A 21 5.09 3.49 2.16
CA GLY A 21 5.10 3.54 0.69
C GLY A 21 4.58 2.26 0.03
N LYS A 22 3.91 1.39 0.78
CA LYS A 22 3.29 0.18 0.25
C LYS A 22 1.80 0.38 0.11
N SER A 23 1.25 0.10 -1.06
CA SER A 23 -0.18 0.13 -1.29
C SER A 23 -0.84 -1.15 -0.76
N VAL A 24 -1.99 -0.99 -0.10
CA VAL A 24 -2.80 -2.11 0.41
C VAL A 24 -4.03 -2.23 -0.49
N ALA A 25 -4.25 -3.41 -1.06
CA ALA A 25 -5.39 -3.73 -1.91
C ALA A 25 -6.65 -4.06 -1.09
N SER A 26 -6.50 -4.76 0.04
CA SER A 26 -7.62 -5.09 0.91
C SER A 26 -7.20 -5.36 2.36
N VAL A 27 -8.15 -5.17 3.28
CA VAL A 27 -8.00 -5.50 4.71
C VAL A 27 -9.16 -6.39 5.12
N ALA A 28 -8.87 -7.57 5.69
CA ALA A 28 -9.86 -8.49 6.22
C ALA A 28 -9.63 -8.71 7.73
N ILE A 29 -10.72 -8.85 8.48
CA ILE A 29 -10.69 -9.13 9.91
C ILE A 29 -11.50 -10.41 10.17
N GLU A 30 -10.82 -11.46 10.61
CA GLU A 30 -11.42 -12.77 10.88
C GLU A 30 -11.18 -13.16 12.34
N GLY A 31 -12.16 -12.89 13.20
CA GLY A 31 -12.09 -13.16 14.63
C GLY A 31 -11.01 -12.33 15.32
N ARG A 32 -9.79 -12.87 15.45
CA ARG A 32 -8.61 -12.19 16.01
C ARG A 32 -7.48 -12.00 14.99
N LYS A 33 -7.66 -12.48 13.75
CA LYS A 33 -6.73 -12.32 12.64
C LYS A 33 -7.05 -11.02 11.89
N ILE A 34 -6.01 -10.26 11.57
CA ILE A 34 -6.07 -9.14 10.63
C ILE A 34 -5.17 -9.51 9.45
N GLU A 35 -5.71 -9.43 8.25
CA GLU A 35 -5.01 -9.74 7.00
C GLU A 35 -4.97 -8.49 6.13
N LEU A 36 -3.78 -8.11 5.68
CA LEU A 36 -3.58 -7.00 4.73
C LEU A 36 -3.02 -7.59 3.44
N VAL A 37 -3.78 -7.45 2.36
CA VAL A 37 -3.32 -7.83 1.03
C VAL A 37 -2.62 -6.62 0.43
N LEU A 38 -1.33 -6.73 0.15
CA LEU A 38 -0.59 -5.68 -0.53
C LEU A 38 -0.93 -5.71 -2.02
N SER A 39 -1.12 -4.55 -2.64
CA SER A 39 -1.18 -4.47 -4.10
C SER A 39 0.21 -4.76 -4.65
N SER A 40 0.33 -5.80 -5.47
CA SER A 40 1.49 -6.00 -6.34
C SER A 40 1.37 -5.03 -7.52
N GLY A 41 1.57 -3.74 -7.25
CA GLY A 41 1.84 -2.75 -8.27
C GLY A 41 3.35 -2.65 -8.39
N GLU A 42 3.91 -3.18 -9.47
CA GLU A 42 5.21 -2.70 -9.94
C GLU A 42 5.14 -1.17 -9.91
N ASN A 43 6.07 -0.51 -9.21
CA ASN A 43 6.38 0.89 -9.47
C ASN A 43 7.01 0.96 -10.87
N VAL A 44 6.27 0.58 -11.93
CA VAL A 44 6.66 0.93 -13.29
C VAL A 44 6.44 2.42 -13.34
N ASP A 45 7.53 3.14 -13.18
CA ASP A 45 7.63 4.55 -13.45
C ASP A 45 6.97 4.80 -14.81
N GLU A 46 5.80 5.45 -14.80
CA GLU A 46 5.02 5.75 -16.01
C GLU A 46 5.84 6.60 -17.01
N PHE A 47 6.96 7.16 -16.57
CA PHE A 47 7.91 7.95 -17.35
C PHE A 47 9.14 7.16 -17.83
N GLU A 48 9.35 5.91 -17.40
CA GLU A 48 10.47 5.06 -17.87
C GLU A 48 10.39 4.74 -19.37
N ARG A 49 9.23 4.97 -19.99
CA ARG A 49 8.98 4.74 -21.43
C ARG A 49 9.18 5.96 -22.31
N ILE A 50 9.43 7.16 -21.76
CA ILE A 50 9.64 8.36 -22.58
C ILE A 50 11.15 8.53 -22.80
N ASP A 51 11.67 7.94 -23.88
CA ASP A 51 13.02 8.24 -24.36
C ASP A 51 13.06 9.71 -24.82
N MET A 52 13.55 10.60 -23.95
CA MET A 52 13.75 12.04 -24.20
C MET A 52 14.90 12.32 -25.19
N ARG A 53 15.14 11.43 -26.16
CA ARG A 53 16.07 11.65 -27.27
C ARG A 53 15.38 12.44 -28.37
N HIS A 54 15.25 13.74 -28.14
CA HIS A 54 15.04 14.67 -29.25
C HIS A 54 16.30 14.63 -30.12
N GLY A 55 16.15 14.05 -31.32
CA GLY A 55 17.25 13.66 -32.20
C GLY A 55 18.32 14.73 -32.36
N LYS A 56 19.54 14.40 -31.93
CA LYS A 56 20.73 14.91 -32.59
C LYS A 56 20.98 14.04 -33.81
N THR A 57 20.65 14.55 -34.98
CA THR A 57 21.41 14.46 -36.24
C THR A 57 20.90 15.54 -37.17
#